data_AF-Q4SC28-F1
#
_entry.id   AF-Q4SC28-F1
#
_cell.length_a   1.000
_cell.length_b   1.000
_cell.length_c   1.000
_cell.angle_alpha   90.00
_cell.angle_beta   90.00
_cell.angle_gamma   90.00
#
_symmetry.space_group_name_H-M   'P 1'
#
loop_
_entity.id
_entity.type
_entity.pdbx_description
1 polymer ?
#
loop_
_entity_poly.entity_id
_entity_poly.type
_entity_poly.pdbx_seq_one_letter_code
_entity_poly.pdbx_strand_id
1 'polypeptide(L)'
;LSQDSLDELEMNDYWKEVENIASSEVGAARGDSEADGEAQNEEQQKVPEEGEQAEAWLKEAGLEGLYDSSVEGNSDQEDDNMGFLSTLTRTQAAAVERRVKSAYQTQRRRNRQNVPDVRDIFRPPETGEEPSKSKEGSENGKKDVTSAETETELNVEVAFSEQALSYRDNRQGTKVTSPKSPDDKLPNFKLLRDKTGQTRIGDLSLLDMKKVQRLVLVESTALFDTAGIDLKPHKAVKMKTRESGLFGVPLSSLLEQDQKRIPGTKVPFILQKLISHIEEQGLDTEGLLRIPGAATRIKALCQELESTFYDGMFPWEHLKQHDAASLLKLFIRELPHPLLTVEYLNAFTAIDKLPTKKQQLHALNLLVLLLPEASRDTLKALVEFFQRVIDHQAENKMTLNNVSVIMAPNIFMFKGFRSKITEQQEYSMAAGTANIVRLLIRYQNLLWTIPKFIMNQVRQQNMENQRKANKERAVRKLLKMMTTEKPPERTIPEESSQGFIRVHAPQFPKVSMAVELTEDLQASDVLTRFLSQDRCTPTHTRLSHAFTSSVADFFTFCPLRSLEVKREDLSLYETGGNIKERCLDGETYMKDLIQLNPTAEWVIKV
;
A
#
# COMPACT_ATOMS: atom_id res chain seq x y z
N LEU A 1 10.00 25.86 -8.20
CA LEU A 1 9.55 24.89 -9.21
C LEU A 1 9.51 25.64 -10.53
N SER A 2 10.34 25.26 -11.50
CA SER A 2 10.23 25.81 -12.86
C SER A 2 9.02 25.17 -13.54
N GLN A 3 8.19 26.01 -14.13
CA GLN A 3 7.08 25.64 -15.03
C GLN A 3 7.52 24.70 -16.16
N ASP A 4 8.81 24.70 -16.50
CA ASP A 4 9.44 23.92 -17.57
C ASP A 4 9.27 22.40 -17.51
N SER A 5 8.88 21.78 -16.38
CA SER A 5 8.70 20.31 -16.31
C SER A 5 7.28 19.82 -16.57
N LEU A 6 6.29 20.72 -16.55
CA LEU A 6 4.87 20.39 -16.78
C LEU A 6 4.44 20.61 -18.24
N ASP A 7 5.17 21.46 -18.98
CA ASP A 7 4.90 21.79 -20.40
C ASP A 7 5.38 20.73 -21.41
N GLU A 8 5.89 19.56 -20.97
CA GLU A 8 6.56 18.57 -21.84
C GLU A 8 5.77 17.29 -22.14
N LEU A 9 4.56 17.09 -21.61
CA LEU A 9 3.73 15.93 -21.96
C LEU A 9 2.83 16.31 -23.14
N GLU A 10 3.00 15.66 -24.30
CA GLU A 10 2.06 15.83 -25.42
C GLU A 10 0.68 15.29 -25.02
N MET A 11 -0.24 16.20 -24.63
CA MET A 11 -1.57 15.84 -24.13
C MET A 11 -2.59 15.47 -25.22
N ASN A 12 -2.18 15.44 -26.50
CA ASN A 12 -3.09 15.10 -27.60
C ASN A 12 -3.72 13.71 -27.44
N ASP A 13 -2.94 12.74 -27.01
CA ASP A 13 -3.43 11.37 -26.80
C ASP A 13 -4.33 11.26 -25.55
N TYR A 14 -4.15 12.13 -24.54
CA TYR A 14 -5.08 12.24 -23.41
C TYR A 14 -6.45 12.66 -23.89
N TRP A 15 -6.52 13.75 -24.66
CA TRP A 15 -7.80 14.31 -25.11
C TRP A 15 -8.51 13.41 -26.11
N LYS A 16 -7.77 12.75 -27.01
CA LYS A 16 -8.34 11.69 -27.86
C LYS A 16 -8.93 10.55 -27.04
N GLU A 17 -8.25 10.13 -25.97
CA GLU A 17 -8.78 9.09 -25.10
C GLU A 17 -10.04 9.56 -24.34
N VAL A 18 -10.06 10.81 -23.86
CA VAL A 18 -11.25 11.42 -23.23
C VAL A 18 -12.45 11.43 -24.20
N GLU A 19 -12.23 11.77 -25.47
CA GLU A 19 -13.26 11.75 -26.52
C GLU A 19 -13.73 10.32 -26.84
N ASN A 20 -12.81 9.36 -26.90
CA ASN A 20 -13.13 7.94 -27.07
C ASN A 20 -14.00 7.42 -25.91
N ILE A 21 -13.67 7.81 -24.68
CA ILE A 21 -14.45 7.48 -23.48
C ILE A 21 -15.87 8.03 -23.61
N ALA A 22 -16.02 9.32 -23.90
CA ALA A 22 -17.33 9.97 -24.04
C ALA A 22 -18.18 9.30 -25.14
N SER A 23 -17.56 8.98 -26.28
CA SER A 23 -18.22 8.30 -27.40
C SER A 23 -18.71 6.89 -27.05
N SER A 24 -17.95 6.17 -26.21
CA SER A 24 -18.31 4.83 -25.76
C SER A 24 -19.53 4.83 -24.82
N GLU A 25 -19.63 5.84 -23.94
CA GLU A 25 -20.69 5.99 -22.95
C GLU A 25 -22.03 6.41 -23.59
N VAL A 26 -22.00 7.37 -24.54
CA VAL A 26 -23.20 7.82 -25.28
C VAL A 26 -23.88 6.68 -26.03
N GLY A 27 -23.09 5.72 -26.53
CA GLY A 27 -23.66 4.57 -27.19
C GLY A 27 -24.20 3.50 -26.23
N ALA A 28 -23.82 3.50 -24.95
CA ALA A 28 -24.32 2.54 -23.95
C ALA A 28 -25.71 2.98 -23.45
N ALA A 29 -25.91 4.28 -23.24
CA ALA A 29 -27.20 4.87 -22.87
C ALA A 29 -28.33 4.65 -23.91
N ARG A 30 -27.99 4.33 -25.17
CA ARG A 30 -28.98 3.98 -26.21
C ARG A 30 -29.38 2.49 -26.21
N GLY A 31 -28.71 1.63 -25.44
CA GLY A 31 -29.02 0.20 -25.32
C GLY A 31 -29.90 -0.15 -24.13
N ASP A 32 -29.81 0.63 -23.04
CA ASP A 32 -30.64 0.49 -21.84
C ASP A 32 -31.89 1.38 -21.92
N SER A 33 -32.66 1.23 -23.02
CA SER A 33 -33.96 1.88 -23.16
C SER A 33 -35.03 1.10 -22.40
N GLU A 34 -34.97 1.07 -21.07
CA GLU A 34 -36.17 0.83 -20.22
C GLU A 34 -35.99 1.09 -18.70
N ALA A 35 -34.87 1.65 -18.21
CA ALA A 35 -34.73 1.93 -16.77
C ALA A 35 -34.01 3.23 -16.34
N ASP A 36 -33.52 4.05 -17.27
CA ASP A 36 -32.70 5.24 -16.94
C ASP A 36 -33.46 6.56 -17.11
N GLY A 37 -34.62 6.64 -16.46
CA GLY A 37 -35.52 7.80 -16.49
C GLY A 37 -35.84 8.37 -15.12
N GLU A 38 -34.93 8.30 -14.14
CA GLU A 38 -35.11 9.04 -12.88
C GLU A 38 -33.89 9.93 -12.62
N ALA A 39 -34.15 11.24 -12.64
CA ALA A 39 -33.24 12.23 -12.10
C ALA A 39 -32.86 11.80 -10.69
N GLN A 40 -31.58 11.46 -10.50
CA GLN A 40 -31.05 11.12 -9.18
C GLN A 40 -31.33 12.31 -8.26
N ASN A 41 -32.21 12.12 -7.29
CA ASN A 41 -32.34 13.03 -6.16
C ASN A 41 -30.97 13.05 -5.47
N GLU A 42 -30.16 14.05 -5.82
CA GLU A 42 -29.06 14.48 -4.97
C GLU A 42 -29.69 14.94 -3.66
N GLU A 43 -29.86 14.02 -2.71
CA GLU A 43 -29.94 14.43 -1.32
C GLU A 43 -28.69 15.27 -1.08
N GLN A 44 -28.89 16.58 -0.93
CA GLN A 44 -27.87 17.53 -0.56
C GLN A 44 -27.35 17.15 0.83
N GLN A 45 -26.51 16.13 0.91
CA GLN A 45 -25.78 15.80 2.10
C GLN A 45 -24.89 17.01 2.42
N LYS A 46 -25.21 17.60 3.57
CA LYS A 46 -24.47 18.71 4.19
C LYS A 46 -22.98 18.41 4.11
N VAL A 47 -22.19 19.36 3.60
CA VAL A 47 -20.73 19.24 3.61
C VAL A 47 -20.32 19.00 5.06
N PRO A 48 -19.60 17.91 5.37
CA PRO A 48 -19.19 17.63 6.73
C PRO A 48 -18.40 18.82 7.26
N GLU A 49 -18.74 19.30 8.45
CA GLU A 49 -17.97 20.35 9.11
C GLU A 49 -16.53 19.84 9.35
N GLU A 50 -15.55 20.73 9.38
CA GLU A 50 -14.13 20.36 9.54
C GLU A 50 -13.89 19.36 10.67
N GLY A 51 -14.60 19.51 11.79
CA GLY A 51 -14.50 18.56 12.90
C GLY A 51 -15.17 17.20 12.64
N GLU A 52 -16.23 17.09 11.84
CA GLU A 52 -16.78 15.77 11.46
C GLU A 52 -15.78 14.97 10.61
N GLN A 53 -14.99 15.68 9.79
CA GLN A 53 -13.91 15.09 9.01
C GLN A 53 -12.77 14.64 9.91
N ALA A 54 -12.41 15.46 10.90
CA ALA A 54 -11.41 15.11 11.90
C ALA A 54 -11.84 13.90 12.76
N GLU A 55 -13.12 13.81 13.12
CA GLU A 55 -13.71 12.65 13.82
C GLU A 55 -13.61 11.37 12.97
N ALA A 56 -14.00 11.43 11.69
CA ALA A 56 -13.91 10.29 10.78
C ALA A 56 -12.45 9.82 10.60
N TRP A 57 -11.51 10.76 10.46
CA TRP A 57 -10.09 10.46 10.38
C TRP A 57 -9.55 9.82 11.67
N LEU A 58 -9.93 10.34 12.84
CA LEU A 58 -9.51 9.78 14.13
C LEU A 58 -10.04 8.36 14.30
N LYS A 59 -11.27 8.09 13.84
CA LYS A 59 -11.82 6.74 13.81
C LYS A 59 -11.04 5.80 12.89
N GLU A 60 -10.70 6.23 11.68
CA GLU A 60 -9.88 5.46 10.73
C GLU A 60 -8.48 5.15 11.29
N ALA A 61 -7.88 6.13 11.98
CA ALA A 61 -6.60 5.97 12.68
C ALA A 61 -6.70 5.10 13.95
N GLY A 62 -7.90 4.69 14.37
CA GLY A 62 -8.15 3.95 15.60
C GLY A 62 -7.91 4.77 16.87
N LEU A 63 -8.04 6.10 16.78
CA LEU A 63 -7.81 7.10 17.84
C LEU A 63 -9.12 7.76 18.31
N GLU A 64 -10.26 7.10 18.11
CA GLU A 64 -11.59 7.62 18.48
C GLU A 64 -11.72 7.97 19.98
N GLY A 65 -11.07 7.19 20.84
CA GLY A 65 -11.04 7.43 22.29
C GLY A 65 -10.28 8.68 22.72
N LEU A 66 -9.58 9.39 21.82
CA LEU A 66 -8.89 10.65 22.16
C LEU A 66 -9.82 11.87 22.20
N TYR A 67 -11.03 11.78 21.64
CA TYR A 67 -11.98 12.89 21.63
C TYR A 67 -13.36 12.50 22.20
N ASP A 68 -13.73 11.23 22.12
CA ASP A 68 -15.01 10.76 22.64
C ASP A 68 -14.90 10.28 24.09
N SER A 69 -15.31 11.15 25.03
CA SER A 69 -15.38 10.85 26.46
C SER A 69 -16.43 9.78 26.82
N SER A 70 -17.25 9.31 25.87
CA SER A 70 -18.21 8.21 26.11
C SER A 70 -17.59 6.81 25.93
N VAL A 71 -16.37 6.75 25.38
CA VAL A 71 -15.54 5.53 25.27
C VAL A 71 -14.63 5.35 26.50
N GLU A 72 -14.62 6.32 27.43
CA GLU A 72 -13.96 6.23 28.73
C GLU A 72 -14.52 5.03 29.51
N GLY A 73 -13.72 3.97 29.61
CA GLY A 73 -14.14 2.72 30.27
C GLY A 73 -13.48 1.46 29.73
N ASN A 74 -12.84 1.51 28.56
CA ASN A 74 -12.05 0.40 28.03
C ASN A 74 -10.54 0.69 28.18
N SER A 75 -10.01 0.45 29.39
CA SER A 75 -8.60 0.72 29.74
C SER A 75 -7.58 0.12 28.75
N ASP A 76 -7.93 -0.97 28.07
CA ASP A 76 -7.04 -1.59 27.09
C ASP A 76 -6.87 -0.78 25.80
N GLN A 77 -7.88 -0.01 25.41
CA GLN A 77 -7.84 0.79 24.19
C GLN A 77 -7.17 2.15 24.41
N GLU A 78 -7.36 2.76 25.58
CA GLU A 78 -6.61 3.95 26.00
C GLU A 78 -5.11 3.67 26.09
N ASP A 79 -4.73 2.52 26.65
CA ASP A 79 -3.33 2.10 26.73
C ASP A 79 -2.72 1.80 25.35
N ASP A 80 -3.46 1.17 24.43
CA ASP A 80 -2.98 0.95 23.04
C ASP A 80 -2.79 2.29 22.31
N ASN A 81 -3.68 3.26 22.54
CA ASN A 81 -3.54 4.61 22.01
C ASN A 81 -2.31 5.32 22.56
N MET A 82 -2.06 5.24 23.87
CA MET A 82 -0.86 5.81 24.48
C MET A 82 0.42 5.16 23.95
N GLY A 83 0.43 3.83 23.81
CA GLY A 83 1.52 3.09 23.19
C GLY A 83 1.78 3.56 21.75
N PHE A 84 0.72 3.67 20.95
CA PHE A 84 0.79 4.19 19.58
C PHE A 84 1.35 5.62 19.52
N LEU A 85 0.77 6.56 20.28
CA LEU A 85 1.18 7.97 20.30
C LEU A 85 2.64 8.15 20.72
N SER A 86 3.13 7.33 21.66
CA SER A 86 4.52 7.38 22.12
C SER A 86 5.55 7.04 21.03
N THR A 87 5.14 6.34 19.97
CA THR A 87 6.01 5.98 18.83
C THR A 87 6.04 7.04 17.73
N LEU A 88 5.15 8.03 17.78
CA LEU A 88 5.02 9.03 16.73
C LEU A 88 6.18 10.04 16.76
N THR A 89 6.60 10.48 15.57
CA THR A 89 7.52 11.61 15.44
C THR A 89 6.84 12.93 15.82
N ARG A 90 7.61 14.03 15.88
CA ARG A 90 7.07 15.34 16.24
C ARG A 90 6.05 15.82 15.21
N THR A 91 6.33 15.64 13.92
CA THR A 91 5.40 15.98 12.83
C THR A 91 4.11 15.15 12.87
N GLN A 92 4.24 13.85 13.11
CA GLN A 92 3.12 12.92 13.24
C GLN A 92 2.22 13.28 14.42
N ALA A 93 2.80 13.49 15.60
CA ALA A 93 2.07 13.92 16.79
C ALA A 93 1.35 15.25 16.57
N ALA A 94 2.01 16.24 15.94
CA ALA A 94 1.40 17.53 15.61
C ALA A 94 0.23 17.40 14.60
N ALA A 95 0.26 16.42 13.70
CA ALA A 95 -0.85 16.14 12.78
C ALA A 95 -2.05 15.54 13.52
N VAL A 96 -1.81 14.60 14.45
CA VAL A 96 -2.84 14.02 15.32
C VAL A 96 -3.47 15.09 16.21
N GLU A 97 -2.65 15.89 16.91
CA GLU A 97 -3.13 16.95 17.80
C GLU A 97 -4.03 17.95 17.09
N ARG A 98 -3.71 18.32 15.85
CA ARG A 98 -4.55 19.24 15.05
C ARG A 98 -5.94 18.66 14.81
N ARG A 99 -6.03 17.38 14.50
CA ARG A 99 -7.31 16.69 14.23
C ARG A 99 -8.11 16.48 15.51
N VAL A 100 -7.46 16.10 16.61
CA VAL A 100 -8.09 16.06 17.94
C VAL A 100 -8.66 17.43 18.32
N LYS A 101 -7.91 18.51 18.13
CA LYS A 101 -8.39 19.89 18.38
C LYS A 101 -9.60 20.25 17.50
N SER A 102 -9.59 19.89 16.23
CA SER A 102 -10.70 20.14 15.29
C SER A 102 -11.96 19.37 15.69
N ALA A 103 -11.85 18.07 16.00
CA ALA A 103 -12.96 17.25 16.49
C ALA A 103 -13.59 17.82 17.78
N TYR A 104 -12.77 18.19 18.78
CA TYR A 104 -13.26 18.79 20.02
C TYR A 104 -14.01 20.11 19.81
N GLN A 105 -13.60 20.93 18.85
CA GLN A 105 -14.31 22.18 18.54
C GLN A 105 -15.72 21.92 18.03
N THR A 106 -15.92 20.91 17.20
CA THR A 106 -17.24 20.51 16.69
C THR A 106 -18.11 19.87 17.78
N GLN A 107 -17.55 18.99 18.61
CA GLN A 107 -18.29 18.41 19.74
C GLN A 107 -18.78 19.48 20.72
N ARG A 108 -17.98 20.51 21.00
CA ARG A 108 -18.40 21.67 21.81
C ARG A 108 -19.52 22.48 21.16
N ARG A 109 -19.49 22.68 19.84
CA ARG A 109 -20.58 23.35 19.10
C ARG A 109 -21.87 22.53 19.18
N ARG A 110 -21.79 21.21 19.01
CA ARG A 110 -22.94 20.29 19.10
C ARG A 110 -23.53 20.24 20.51
N ASN A 111 -22.68 20.19 21.54
CA ASN A 111 -23.13 20.22 22.94
C ASN A 111 -23.75 21.56 23.35
N ARG A 112 -23.32 22.69 22.75
CA ARG A 112 -23.96 24.00 22.95
C ARG A 112 -25.35 24.11 22.31
N GLN A 113 -25.59 23.40 21.19
CA GLN A 113 -26.91 23.37 20.53
C GLN A 113 -27.96 22.52 21.27
N ASN A 114 -27.56 21.73 22.27
CA ASN A 114 -28.45 20.86 23.06
C ASN A 114 -29.00 21.50 24.34
N VAL A 115 -28.84 22.82 24.54
CA VAL A 115 -29.53 23.56 25.61
C VAL A 115 -30.53 24.51 24.94
N PRO A 116 -31.86 24.31 25.10
CA PRO A 116 -32.82 25.34 24.69
C PRO A 116 -32.60 26.57 25.58
N ASP A 117 -32.01 27.63 25.03
CA ASP A 117 -31.85 28.89 25.74
C ASP A 117 -33.14 29.72 25.65
N VAL A 118 -33.80 29.95 26.78
CA VAL A 118 -35.05 30.73 26.89
C VAL A 118 -34.80 32.23 26.55
N ARG A 119 -33.54 32.64 26.40
CA ARG A 119 -33.14 34.05 26.22
C ARG A 119 -33.14 34.55 24.78
N ASP A 120 -33.49 33.72 23.80
CA ASP A 120 -33.57 34.13 22.38
C ASP A 120 -34.84 34.93 22.01
N ILE A 121 -35.68 35.30 22.98
CA ILE A 121 -36.88 36.13 22.73
C ILE A 121 -36.57 37.64 22.80
N PHE A 122 -35.49 38.07 23.47
CA PHE A 122 -35.15 39.49 23.56
C PHE A 122 -33.64 39.74 23.60
N ARG A 123 -33.06 40.13 22.46
CA ARG A 123 -31.74 40.80 22.44
C ARG A 123 -31.74 42.02 21.51
N PRO A 124 -31.44 43.23 22.02
CA PRO A 124 -31.22 44.45 21.21
C PRO A 124 -29.78 44.52 20.66
N PRO A 125 -29.51 45.42 19.68
CA PRO A 125 -28.40 45.26 18.73
C PRO A 125 -27.03 45.72 19.25
N GLU A 126 -26.00 45.17 18.59
CA GLU A 126 -24.58 45.25 18.88
C GLU A 126 -23.94 46.63 18.61
N THR A 127 -22.91 46.97 19.39
CA THR A 127 -21.92 48.00 19.07
C THR A 127 -20.53 47.37 19.02
N GLY A 128 -19.85 47.54 17.89
CA GLY A 128 -18.55 46.94 17.61
C GLY A 128 -17.36 47.67 18.22
N GLU A 129 -16.23 46.97 18.27
CA GLU A 129 -14.89 47.55 18.40
C GLU A 129 -13.86 46.71 17.61
N GLU A 130 -12.90 47.42 17.02
CA GLU A 130 -11.80 46.96 16.15
C GLU A 130 -10.55 46.49 16.93
N PRO A 131 -9.55 45.85 16.26
CA PRO A 131 -8.57 44.99 16.92
C PRO A 131 -7.24 45.67 17.31
N SER A 132 -6.59 45.16 18.35
CA SER A 132 -5.24 45.56 18.78
C SER A 132 -4.15 44.57 18.35
N LYS A 133 -3.03 45.12 17.86
CA LYS A 133 -1.80 44.45 17.42
C LYS A 133 -0.87 44.10 18.60
N SER A 134 -0.19 42.95 18.54
CA SER A 134 1.16 42.73 19.13
C SER A 134 1.82 41.53 18.42
N LYS A 135 2.86 41.76 17.58
CA LYS A 135 4.32 41.73 17.83
C LYS A 135 4.91 40.34 18.12
N GLU A 136 5.54 39.80 17.09
CA GLU A 136 6.44 38.64 17.08
C GLU A 136 7.70 38.88 17.91
N GLY A 137 8.13 37.83 18.62
CA GLY A 137 9.48 37.66 19.15
C GLY A 137 10.07 36.38 18.55
N SER A 138 11.18 36.52 17.84
CA SER A 138 11.95 35.44 17.22
C SER A 138 13.19 35.16 18.07
N GLU A 139 13.45 33.91 18.41
CA GLU A 139 14.76 33.47 18.90
C GLU A 139 15.24 32.23 18.14
N ASN A 140 16.46 32.38 17.62
CA ASN A 140 17.23 31.41 16.86
C ASN A 140 17.87 30.34 17.76
N GLY A 141 17.94 29.11 17.26
CA GLY A 141 18.85 28.08 17.76
C GLY A 141 19.29 27.14 16.63
N LYS A 142 20.47 27.42 16.06
CA LYS A 142 21.16 26.57 15.07
C LYS A 142 21.84 25.37 15.74
N LYS A 143 21.77 24.19 15.10
CA LYS A 143 22.84 23.17 15.09
C LYS A 143 22.86 22.48 13.73
N ASP A 144 23.97 22.65 13.02
CA ASP A 144 24.29 21.98 11.76
C ASP A 144 24.87 20.58 12.02
N VAL A 145 24.39 19.58 11.27
CA VAL A 145 25.15 18.38 10.90
C VAL A 145 24.88 18.14 9.41
N THR A 146 25.87 18.44 8.57
CA THR A 146 25.82 18.17 7.14
C THR A 146 26.28 16.74 6.87
N SER A 147 25.36 15.90 6.39
CA SER A 147 25.73 14.76 5.54
C SER A 147 25.14 15.03 4.17
N ALA A 148 25.99 15.11 3.15
CA ALA A 148 25.57 15.31 1.78
C ALA A 148 24.98 13.98 1.28
N GLU A 149 23.67 13.79 1.46
CA GLU A 149 22.92 12.74 0.74
C GLU A 149 23.01 13.05 -0.76
N THR A 150 23.36 12.07 -1.57
CA THR A 150 23.28 12.22 -3.02
C THR A 150 21.81 12.38 -3.42
N GLU A 151 21.48 13.33 -4.31
CA GLU A 151 20.10 13.78 -4.58
C GLU A 151 19.13 12.68 -5.06
N THR A 152 19.65 11.50 -5.44
CA THR A 152 18.89 10.33 -5.91
C THR A 152 18.68 9.24 -4.87
N GLU A 153 19.21 9.38 -3.65
CA GLU A 153 19.02 8.40 -2.58
C GLU A 153 17.81 8.74 -1.70
N LEU A 154 16.92 7.74 -1.53
CA LEU A 154 15.76 7.84 -0.67
C LEU A 154 16.12 7.30 0.73
N ASN A 155 16.24 8.21 1.69
CA ASN A 155 16.36 7.88 3.09
C ASN A 155 14.99 7.43 3.62
N VAL A 156 14.88 6.17 4.04
CA VAL A 156 13.66 5.57 4.61
C VAL A 156 13.79 5.26 6.09
N GLU A 157 14.88 5.69 6.73
CA GLU A 157 15.09 5.53 8.18
C GLU A 157 14.47 6.67 8.98
N VAL A 158 14.31 7.84 8.36
CA VAL A 158 13.69 9.02 8.94
C VAL A 158 12.29 9.20 8.34
N ALA A 159 11.31 9.60 9.17
CA ALA A 159 9.97 9.91 8.70
C ALA A 159 9.98 10.94 7.56
N PHE A 160 9.17 10.72 6.54
CA PHE A 160 9.12 11.56 5.34
C PHE A 160 8.66 12.98 5.64
N SER A 161 7.76 13.16 6.59
CA SER A 161 7.26 14.44 7.09
C SER A 161 8.36 15.23 7.82
N GLU A 162 9.22 14.57 8.59
CA GLU A 162 10.39 15.20 9.24
C GLU A 162 11.44 15.63 8.20
N GLN A 163 11.68 14.79 7.18
CA GLN A 163 12.53 15.17 6.05
C GLN A 163 11.96 16.38 5.30
N ALA A 164 10.63 16.45 5.11
CA ALA A 164 10.00 17.58 4.44
C ALA A 164 10.16 18.90 5.20
N LEU A 165 10.14 18.86 6.54
CA LEU A 165 10.42 20.04 7.37
C LEU A 165 11.87 20.53 7.22
N SER A 166 12.85 19.64 7.22
CA SER A 166 14.26 20.07 7.10
C SER A 166 14.56 20.74 5.76
N TYR A 167 13.90 20.31 4.67
CA TYR A 167 13.97 21.00 3.38
C TYR A 167 13.34 22.40 3.39
N ARG A 168 12.30 22.62 4.20
CA ARG A 168 11.66 23.94 4.31
C ARG A 168 12.59 24.95 4.98
N ASP A 169 13.41 24.50 5.92
CA ASP A 169 14.38 25.32 6.65
C ASP A 169 15.64 25.62 5.83
N ASN A 170 16.07 24.68 4.97
CA ASN A 170 17.29 24.78 4.16
C ASN A 170 17.06 25.30 2.72
N ARG A 171 16.38 26.44 2.55
CA ARG A 171 16.24 27.10 1.23
C ARG A 171 17.56 27.75 0.76
N GLN A 172 18.55 26.95 0.37
CA GLN A 172 19.65 27.37 -0.50
C GLN A 172 19.93 26.28 -1.53
N GLY A 173 20.06 26.73 -2.78
CA GLY A 173 19.68 25.95 -3.95
C GLY A 173 20.79 25.12 -4.58
N THR A 174 20.36 24.24 -5.47
CA THR A 174 21.24 23.63 -6.48
C THR A 174 20.42 23.37 -7.75
N LYS A 175 20.98 23.77 -8.89
CA LYS A 175 20.41 23.57 -10.23
C LYS A 175 20.79 22.18 -10.72
N VAL A 176 19.81 21.41 -11.18
CA VAL A 176 19.99 20.10 -11.81
C VAL A 176 20.38 20.28 -13.29
N THR A 177 21.44 19.59 -13.73
CA THR A 177 21.77 19.39 -15.15
C THR A 177 20.94 18.24 -15.72
N SER A 178 20.23 18.50 -16.82
CA SER A 178 19.29 17.56 -17.45
C SER A 178 19.98 16.57 -18.43
N PRO A 179 19.56 15.29 -18.46
CA PRO A 179 19.91 14.35 -19.52
C PRO A 179 19.18 14.64 -20.84
N LYS A 180 19.76 14.18 -21.96
CA LYS A 180 19.30 14.41 -23.33
C LYS A 180 18.34 13.31 -23.83
N SER A 181 17.10 13.29 -23.34
CA SER A 181 15.92 12.74 -24.05
C SER A 181 14.63 13.10 -23.27
N PRO A 182 13.46 13.27 -23.91
CA PRO A 182 12.21 13.60 -23.20
C PRO A 182 11.68 12.48 -22.29
N ASP A 183 11.95 11.21 -22.61
CA ASP A 183 11.49 10.05 -21.81
C ASP A 183 12.36 9.76 -20.57
N ASP A 184 13.62 10.21 -20.52
CA ASP A 184 14.61 9.80 -19.50
C ASP A 184 14.98 10.93 -18.51
N LYS A 185 14.07 11.89 -18.30
CA LYS A 185 14.28 13.06 -17.41
C LYS A 185 13.93 12.81 -15.94
N LEU A 186 13.39 11.63 -15.61
CA LEU A 186 13.05 11.29 -14.24
C LEU A 186 14.30 10.78 -13.50
N PRO A 187 14.64 11.31 -12.30
CA PRO A 187 15.81 10.87 -11.55
C PRO A 187 15.73 9.37 -11.23
N ASN A 188 16.82 8.62 -11.37
CA ASN A 188 16.82 7.21 -10.99
C ASN A 188 16.95 7.07 -9.47
N PHE A 189 15.84 7.26 -8.76
CA PHE A 189 15.81 7.11 -7.32
C PHE A 189 16.11 5.67 -6.90
N LYS A 190 16.97 5.52 -5.90
CA LYS A 190 17.28 4.24 -5.28
C LYS A 190 17.05 4.32 -3.79
N LEU A 191 16.55 3.23 -3.23
CA LEU A 191 16.48 3.08 -1.79
C LEU A 191 17.89 2.95 -1.24
N LEU A 192 18.20 3.67 -0.16
CA LEU A 192 19.43 3.41 0.58
C LEU A 192 19.37 1.96 1.10
N ARG A 193 20.35 1.14 0.71
CA ARG A 193 20.37 -0.27 1.10
C ARG A 193 20.66 -0.37 2.59
N ASP A 194 19.77 -1.06 3.30
CA ASP A 194 19.91 -1.34 4.71
C ASP A 194 20.27 -2.81 4.94
N LYS A 195 21.03 -3.08 6.00
CA LYS A 195 21.44 -4.43 6.37
C LYS A 195 20.28 -5.31 6.86
N THR A 196 19.19 -4.73 7.35
CA THR A 196 18.02 -5.50 7.83
C THR A 196 17.04 -5.92 6.73
N GLY A 197 17.42 -5.70 5.47
CA GLY A 197 16.68 -6.06 4.27
C GLY A 197 15.43 -5.21 4.05
N GLN A 198 14.88 -5.29 2.84
CA GLN A 198 13.63 -4.60 2.53
C GLN A 198 12.43 -5.35 3.11
N THR A 199 11.32 -4.64 3.30
CA THR A 199 10.03 -5.25 3.66
C THR A 199 9.00 -4.78 2.67
N ARG A 200 8.40 -5.71 1.95
CA ARG A 200 7.34 -5.44 0.99
C ARG A 200 5.97 -5.73 1.60
N ILE A 201 4.95 -5.22 0.93
CA ILE A 201 3.58 -5.56 1.24
C ILE A 201 3.38 -7.08 1.05
N GLY A 202 2.81 -7.73 2.06
CA GLY A 202 2.63 -9.18 2.08
C GLY A 202 3.72 -9.93 2.84
N ASP A 203 4.84 -9.28 3.17
CA ASP A 203 5.90 -9.90 3.98
C ASP A 203 5.51 -9.94 5.47
N LEU A 204 4.61 -9.07 5.92
CA LEU A 204 4.22 -8.96 7.34
C LEU A 204 2.92 -9.68 7.66
N SER A 205 2.78 -10.07 8.94
CA SER A 205 1.52 -10.55 9.49
C SER A 205 0.38 -9.53 9.32
N LEU A 206 -0.87 -10.00 9.23
CA LEU A 206 -2.05 -9.13 9.16
C LEU A 206 -2.16 -8.18 10.36
N LEU A 207 -1.71 -8.60 11.55
CA LEU A 207 -1.73 -7.77 12.75
C LEU A 207 -0.73 -6.61 12.66
N ASP A 208 0.48 -6.88 12.16
CA ASP A 208 1.49 -5.84 11.98
C ASP A 208 1.14 -4.92 10.80
N MET A 209 0.55 -5.47 9.72
CA MET A 209 0.06 -4.65 8.60
C MET A 209 -1.02 -3.66 9.02
N LYS A 210 -1.92 -4.02 9.95
CA LYS A 210 -2.89 -3.05 10.51
C LYS A 210 -2.20 -1.89 11.22
N LYS A 211 -1.09 -2.14 11.93
CA LYS A 211 -0.28 -1.09 12.57
C LYS A 211 0.42 -0.22 11.52
N VAL A 212 0.96 -0.83 10.46
CA VAL A 212 1.53 -0.12 9.32
C VAL A 212 0.50 0.83 8.71
N GLN A 213 -0.72 0.36 8.42
CA GLN A 213 -1.79 1.21 7.86
C GLN A 213 -2.09 2.42 8.73
N ARG A 214 -2.22 2.24 10.06
CA ARG A 214 -2.43 3.35 11.01
C ARG A 214 -1.28 4.37 10.96
N LEU A 215 -0.04 3.90 11.01
CA LEU A 215 1.15 4.76 10.99
C LEU A 215 1.28 5.50 9.65
N VAL A 216 1.03 4.82 8.55
CA VAL A 216 1.08 5.40 7.20
C VAL A 216 -0.01 6.46 7.03
N LEU A 217 -1.21 6.27 7.60
CA LEU A 217 -2.27 7.26 7.56
C LEU A 217 -1.85 8.54 8.30
N VAL A 218 -1.28 8.39 9.49
CA VAL A 218 -0.74 9.52 10.28
C VAL A 218 0.40 10.21 9.53
N GLU A 219 1.30 9.44 8.93
CA GLU A 219 2.46 9.97 8.24
C GLU A 219 2.11 10.69 6.93
N SER A 220 1.19 10.15 6.12
CA SER A 220 0.74 10.79 4.88
C SER A 220 0.12 12.14 5.21
N THR A 221 -0.72 12.14 6.24
CA THR A 221 -1.38 13.33 6.79
C THR A 221 -0.36 14.36 7.27
N ALA A 222 0.64 13.94 8.06
CA ALA A 222 1.71 14.81 8.52
C ALA A 222 2.53 15.39 7.36
N LEU A 223 2.82 14.60 6.33
CA LEU A 223 3.55 15.04 5.15
C LEU A 223 2.80 16.15 4.40
N PHE A 224 1.51 15.96 4.10
CA PHE A 224 0.70 17.01 3.44
C PHE A 224 0.55 18.26 4.32
N ASP A 225 0.35 18.07 5.62
CA ASP A 225 0.29 19.16 6.60
C ASP A 225 1.59 19.99 6.62
N THR A 226 2.77 19.36 6.57
CA THR A 226 4.07 20.06 6.57
C THR A 226 4.30 20.86 5.29
N ALA A 227 3.75 20.37 4.17
CA ALA A 227 3.71 21.07 2.89
C ALA A 227 2.65 22.19 2.84
N GLY A 228 1.78 22.29 3.85
CA GLY A 228 0.69 23.27 3.89
C GLY A 228 -0.44 22.95 2.91
N ILE A 229 -0.59 21.68 2.53
CA ILE A 229 -1.63 21.20 1.62
C ILE A 229 -2.79 20.67 2.45
N ASP A 230 -3.93 21.37 2.38
CA ASP A 230 -5.16 20.91 3.00
C ASP A 230 -5.89 19.92 2.09
N LEU A 231 -6.03 18.68 2.54
CA LEU A 231 -6.71 17.61 1.82
C LEU A 231 -8.21 17.67 2.12
N LYS A 232 -8.96 18.29 1.21
CA LYS A 232 -10.43 18.22 1.27
C LYS A 232 -10.90 16.78 1.08
N PRO A 233 -11.87 16.27 1.85
CA PRO A 233 -12.40 14.94 1.64
C PRO A 233 -13.10 14.87 0.28
N HIS A 234 -12.97 13.72 -0.38
CA HIS A 234 -13.77 13.44 -1.55
C HIS A 234 -15.09 12.81 -1.10
N LYS A 235 -16.22 13.37 -1.57
CA LYS A 235 -17.54 12.83 -1.26
C LYS A 235 -17.69 11.45 -1.93
N ALA A 236 -17.85 10.40 -1.13
CA ALA A 236 -18.29 9.10 -1.62
C ALA A 236 -19.61 9.26 -2.37
N VAL A 237 -19.57 9.12 -3.70
CA VAL A 237 -20.80 9.05 -4.50
C VAL A 237 -21.39 7.67 -4.26
N LYS A 238 -22.61 7.62 -3.74
CA LYS A 238 -23.39 6.38 -3.75
C LYS A 238 -23.73 6.07 -5.20
N MET A 239 -22.92 5.23 -5.83
CA MET A 239 -23.22 4.70 -7.16
C MET A 239 -24.13 3.48 -7.02
N LYS A 240 -25.03 3.29 -7.99
CA LYS A 240 -25.81 2.04 -8.09
C LYS A 240 -24.83 0.92 -8.42
N THR A 241 -24.52 0.12 -7.41
CA THR A 241 -23.56 -0.98 -7.54
C THR A 241 -24.25 -2.20 -8.11
N ARG A 242 -23.70 -2.78 -9.18
CA ARG A 242 -24.12 -4.09 -9.67
C ARG A 242 -23.46 -5.16 -8.80
N GLU A 243 -24.24 -6.11 -8.30
CA GLU A 243 -23.75 -7.15 -7.38
C GLU A 243 -23.25 -8.42 -8.09
N SER A 244 -23.44 -8.53 -9.41
CA SER A 244 -23.03 -9.70 -10.20
C SER A 244 -22.66 -9.33 -11.64
N GLY A 245 -21.83 -10.15 -12.29
CA GLY A 245 -21.28 -9.90 -13.63
C GLY A 245 -19.77 -9.71 -13.59
N LEU A 246 -19.21 -9.16 -14.67
CA LEU A 246 -17.77 -8.88 -14.77
C LEU A 246 -17.48 -7.37 -14.77
N PHE A 247 -18.30 -6.60 -15.48
CA PHE A 247 -18.14 -5.16 -15.61
C PHE A 247 -19.13 -4.42 -14.69
N GLY A 248 -18.70 -3.30 -14.10
CA GLY A 248 -19.56 -2.55 -13.18
C GLY A 248 -19.72 -3.15 -11.78
N VAL A 249 -18.88 -4.14 -11.42
CA VAL A 249 -18.96 -4.88 -10.15
C VAL A 249 -17.77 -4.48 -9.25
N PRO A 250 -17.95 -4.33 -7.92
CA PRO A 250 -16.84 -4.05 -7.00
C PRO A 250 -15.75 -5.11 -7.06
N LEU A 251 -14.49 -4.67 -6.98
CA LEU A 251 -13.33 -5.57 -6.95
C LEU A 251 -13.43 -6.62 -5.84
N SER A 252 -13.95 -6.26 -4.67
CA SER A 252 -14.15 -7.20 -3.55
C SER A 252 -15.08 -8.34 -3.93
N SER A 253 -16.22 -8.04 -4.57
CA SER A 253 -17.20 -9.04 -4.99
C SER A 253 -16.66 -9.95 -6.10
N LEU A 254 -15.92 -9.40 -7.06
CA LEU A 254 -15.23 -10.19 -8.09
C LEU A 254 -14.19 -11.13 -7.47
N LEU A 255 -13.38 -10.61 -6.56
CA LEU A 255 -12.36 -11.42 -5.88
C LEU A 255 -12.98 -12.51 -4.99
N GLU A 256 -14.07 -12.23 -4.29
CA GLU A 256 -14.78 -13.26 -3.53
C GLU A 256 -15.29 -14.40 -4.42
N GLN A 257 -15.79 -14.08 -5.63
CA GLN A 257 -16.20 -15.08 -6.60
C GLN A 257 -15.01 -15.89 -7.13
N ASP A 258 -13.90 -15.23 -7.44
CA ASP A 258 -12.68 -15.86 -7.94
C ASP A 258 -12.00 -16.73 -6.88
N GLN A 259 -11.96 -16.28 -5.63
CA GLN A 259 -11.39 -17.01 -4.49
C GLN A 259 -12.15 -18.29 -4.15
N LYS A 260 -13.46 -18.34 -4.43
CA LYS A 260 -14.24 -19.59 -4.32
C LYS A 260 -13.78 -20.66 -5.32
N ARG A 261 -13.19 -20.24 -6.45
CA ARG A 261 -12.65 -21.15 -7.47
C ARG A 261 -11.19 -21.49 -7.20
N ILE A 262 -10.36 -20.48 -6.93
CA ILE A 262 -8.94 -20.65 -6.60
C ILE A 262 -8.63 -19.84 -5.33
N PRO A 263 -8.48 -20.53 -4.17
CA PRO A 263 -8.13 -19.87 -2.91
C PRO A 263 -6.82 -19.08 -3.03
N GLY A 264 -6.78 -17.91 -2.41
CA GLY A 264 -5.59 -17.04 -2.43
C GLY A 264 -5.49 -16.10 -3.64
N THR A 265 -6.49 -16.07 -4.52
CA THR A 265 -6.54 -15.10 -5.64
C THR A 265 -6.61 -13.66 -5.10
N LYS A 266 -5.68 -12.80 -5.55
CA LYS A 266 -5.56 -11.39 -5.13
C LYS A 266 -5.95 -10.37 -6.20
N VAL A 267 -5.95 -10.78 -7.47
CA VAL A 267 -6.28 -9.94 -8.63
C VAL A 267 -7.43 -10.61 -9.39
N PRO A 268 -8.46 -9.87 -9.85
CA PRO A 268 -9.58 -10.50 -10.57
C PRO A 268 -9.15 -11.26 -11.82
N PHE A 269 -9.73 -12.44 -12.07
CA PHE A 269 -9.36 -13.29 -13.20
C PHE A 269 -9.57 -12.61 -14.54
N ILE A 270 -10.62 -11.79 -14.68
CA ILE A 270 -10.89 -11.07 -15.93
C ILE A 270 -9.72 -10.16 -16.30
N LEU A 271 -9.16 -9.44 -15.33
CA LEU A 271 -7.99 -8.60 -15.55
C LEU A 271 -6.76 -9.46 -15.89
N GLN A 272 -6.52 -10.53 -15.14
CA GLN A 272 -5.40 -11.45 -15.40
C GLN A 272 -5.46 -12.05 -16.81
N LYS A 273 -6.65 -12.47 -17.26
CA LYS A 273 -6.85 -13.06 -18.60
C LYS A 273 -6.69 -12.05 -19.72
N LEU A 274 -7.22 -10.83 -19.57
CA LEU A 274 -7.01 -9.75 -20.53
C LEU A 274 -5.52 -9.40 -20.66
N ILE A 275 -4.81 -9.28 -19.52
CA ILE A 275 -3.37 -9.02 -19.49
C ILE A 275 -2.59 -10.17 -20.17
N SER A 276 -2.86 -11.42 -19.78
CA SER A 276 -2.16 -12.60 -20.34
C SER A 276 -2.38 -12.71 -21.85
N HIS A 277 -3.60 -12.48 -22.34
CA HIS A 277 -3.92 -12.52 -23.76
C HIS A 277 -3.15 -11.45 -24.57
N ILE A 278 -2.99 -10.26 -24.00
CA ILE A 278 -2.19 -9.20 -24.62
C ILE A 278 -0.70 -9.55 -24.61
N GLU A 279 -0.23 -10.24 -23.56
CA GLU A 279 1.18 -10.59 -23.42
C GLU A 279 1.63 -11.72 -24.33
N GLU A 280 0.78 -12.71 -24.56
CA GLU A 280 1.15 -13.89 -25.32
C GLU A 280 1.54 -13.58 -26.77
N GLN A 281 0.90 -12.60 -27.43
CA GLN A 281 1.14 -12.26 -28.84
C GLN A 281 0.93 -10.77 -29.20
N GLY A 282 0.66 -9.91 -28.21
CA GLY A 282 0.18 -8.55 -28.45
C GLY A 282 1.17 -7.44 -28.12
N LEU A 283 2.24 -7.71 -27.39
CA LEU A 283 3.16 -6.68 -26.89
C LEU A 283 3.87 -5.90 -28.00
N ASP A 284 4.09 -6.50 -29.17
CA ASP A 284 4.75 -5.84 -30.31
C ASP A 284 3.76 -5.09 -31.23
N THR A 285 2.46 -5.13 -30.91
CA THR A 285 1.42 -4.48 -31.72
C THR A 285 1.56 -2.96 -31.65
N GLU A 286 1.78 -2.31 -32.80
CA GLU A 286 1.92 -0.86 -32.88
C GLU A 286 0.71 -0.12 -32.30
N GLY A 287 0.94 0.84 -31.41
CA GLY A 287 -0.10 1.64 -30.80
C GLY A 287 -0.99 0.87 -29.81
N LEU A 288 -0.48 -0.20 -29.19
CA LEU A 288 -1.15 -0.90 -28.09
C LEU A 288 -1.61 0.08 -27.00
N LEU A 289 -2.82 -0.09 -26.44
CA LEU A 289 -3.54 0.85 -25.56
C LEU A 289 -3.97 2.19 -26.21
N ARG A 290 -3.21 2.74 -27.16
CA ARG A 290 -3.52 4.00 -27.86
C ARG A 290 -4.64 3.87 -28.88
N ILE A 291 -4.60 2.84 -29.70
CA ILE A 291 -5.59 2.61 -30.76
C ILE A 291 -6.83 1.96 -30.13
N PRO A 292 -8.01 2.61 -30.16
CA PRO A 292 -9.22 2.02 -29.61
C PRO A 292 -9.79 0.94 -30.53
N GLY A 293 -10.40 -0.09 -29.93
CA GLY A 293 -11.24 -1.04 -30.64
C GLY A 293 -12.56 -0.39 -31.10
N ALA A 294 -13.21 -0.98 -32.09
CA ALA A 294 -14.48 -0.45 -32.60
C ALA A 294 -15.57 -0.55 -31.52
N ALA A 295 -16.18 0.58 -31.12
CA ALA A 295 -17.08 0.65 -29.97
C ALA A 295 -18.25 -0.35 -30.01
N THR A 296 -18.82 -0.61 -31.19
CA THR A 296 -19.87 -1.62 -31.38
C THR A 296 -19.37 -3.03 -31.11
N ARG A 297 -18.15 -3.34 -31.54
CA ARG A 297 -17.49 -4.64 -31.30
C ARG A 297 -17.11 -4.81 -29.84
N ILE A 298 -16.60 -3.75 -29.18
CA ILE A 298 -16.28 -3.79 -27.74
C ILE A 298 -17.52 -4.13 -26.92
N LYS A 299 -18.68 -3.54 -27.23
CA LYS A 299 -19.93 -3.87 -26.53
C LYS A 299 -20.37 -5.31 -26.71
N ALA A 300 -20.28 -5.83 -27.94
CA ALA A 300 -20.59 -7.24 -28.21
C ALA A 300 -19.66 -8.17 -27.42
N LEU A 301 -18.35 -7.87 -27.39
CA LEU A 301 -17.37 -8.63 -26.62
C LEU A 301 -17.62 -8.55 -25.11
N CYS A 302 -18.06 -7.41 -24.58
CA CYS A 302 -18.46 -7.30 -23.17
C CYS A 302 -19.61 -8.25 -22.85
N GLN A 303 -20.67 -8.27 -23.67
CA GLN A 303 -21.83 -9.15 -23.46
C GLN A 303 -21.46 -10.64 -23.57
N GLU A 304 -20.58 -10.97 -24.52
CA GLU A 304 -20.05 -12.33 -24.68
C GLU A 304 -19.20 -12.75 -23.48
N LEU A 305 -18.30 -11.87 -22.99
CA LEU A 305 -17.52 -12.10 -21.77
C LEU A 305 -18.44 -12.31 -20.56
N GLU A 306 -19.43 -11.45 -20.34
CA GLU A 306 -20.33 -11.56 -19.19
C GLU A 306 -21.05 -12.90 -19.13
N SER A 307 -21.39 -13.48 -20.28
CA SER A 307 -22.13 -14.74 -20.38
C SER A 307 -21.24 -15.98 -20.37
N THR A 308 -20.00 -15.91 -20.89
CA THR A 308 -19.19 -17.11 -21.17
C THR A 308 -17.88 -17.21 -20.40
N PHE A 309 -17.45 -16.16 -19.70
CA PHE A 309 -16.13 -16.09 -19.07
C PHE A 309 -15.89 -17.21 -18.04
N TYR A 310 -16.82 -17.36 -17.09
CA TYR A 310 -16.68 -18.33 -16.00
C TYR A 310 -16.95 -19.78 -16.41
N ASP A 311 -17.58 -19.97 -17.57
CA ASP A 311 -17.79 -21.27 -18.21
C ASP A 311 -16.58 -21.66 -19.08
N GLY A 312 -15.64 -20.73 -19.29
CA GLY A 312 -14.44 -20.94 -20.09
C GLY A 312 -14.71 -21.03 -21.59
N MET A 313 -15.88 -20.59 -22.06
CA MET A 313 -16.32 -20.72 -23.46
C MET A 313 -16.00 -19.48 -24.31
N PHE A 314 -15.44 -18.42 -23.71
CA PHE A 314 -15.10 -17.21 -24.45
C PHE A 314 -13.98 -17.49 -25.48
N PRO A 315 -14.15 -17.15 -26.77
CA PRO A 315 -13.21 -17.48 -27.83
C PRO A 315 -12.02 -16.51 -27.89
N TRP A 316 -11.10 -16.63 -26.93
CA TRP A 316 -9.91 -15.76 -26.81
C TRP A 316 -9.09 -15.65 -28.10
N GLU A 317 -8.96 -16.73 -28.88
CA GLU A 317 -8.23 -16.75 -30.15
C GLU A 317 -8.73 -15.72 -31.19
N HIS A 318 -10.01 -15.33 -31.11
CA HIS A 318 -10.61 -14.36 -32.02
C HIS A 318 -10.54 -12.91 -31.48
N LEU A 319 -10.13 -12.73 -30.23
CA LEU A 319 -10.02 -11.42 -29.60
C LEU A 319 -8.77 -10.69 -30.10
N LYS A 320 -8.97 -9.59 -30.82
CA LYS A 320 -7.86 -8.76 -31.32
C LYS A 320 -7.20 -7.98 -30.18
N GLN A 321 -5.91 -7.69 -30.36
CA GLN A 321 -5.08 -7.02 -29.35
C GLN A 321 -5.59 -5.63 -28.95
N HIS A 322 -5.99 -4.79 -29.93
CA HIS A 322 -6.60 -3.49 -29.64
C HIS A 322 -7.95 -3.60 -28.92
N ASP A 323 -8.72 -4.67 -29.19
CA ASP A 323 -10.00 -4.89 -28.54
C ASP A 323 -9.79 -5.35 -27.10
N ALA A 324 -8.86 -6.28 -26.85
CA ALA A 324 -8.44 -6.70 -25.51
C ALA A 324 -7.95 -5.51 -24.67
N ALA A 325 -7.08 -4.66 -25.23
CA ALA A 325 -6.62 -3.44 -24.59
C ALA A 325 -7.77 -2.49 -24.25
N SER A 326 -8.76 -2.36 -25.15
CA SER A 326 -9.95 -1.52 -24.91
C SER A 326 -10.85 -2.09 -23.82
N LEU A 327 -11.03 -3.41 -23.75
CA LEU A 327 -11.76 -4.10 -22.68
C LEU A 327 -11.06 -3.95 -21.33
N LEU A 328 -9.73 -4.01 -21.30
CA LEU A 328 -8.94 -3.77 -20.09
C LEU A 328 -9.13 -2.33 -19.56
N LYS A 329 -9.03 -1.33 -20.45
CA LYS A 329 -9.30 0.07 -20.09
C LYS A 329 -10.73 0.27 -19.59
N LEU A 330 -11.71 -0.35 -20.27
CA LEU A 330 -13.11 -0.30 -19.89
C LEU A 330 -13.36 -0.93 -18.52
N PHE A 331 -12.79 -2.11 -18.25
CA PHE A 331 -12.92 -2.79 -16.96
C PHE A 331 -12.51 -1.89 -15.79
N ILE A 332 -11.35 -1.22 -15.88
CA ILE A 332 -10.87 -0.31 -14.83
C ILE A 332 -11.81 0.90 -14.67
N ARG A 333 -12.26 1.48 -15.79
CA ARG A 333 -13.12 2.68 -15.79
C ARG A 333 -14.53 2.41 -15.24
N GLU A 334 -15.05 1.20 -15.45
CA GLU A 334 -16.39 0.81 -15.02
C GLU A 334 -16.46 0.33 -13.57
N LEU A 335 -15.34 0.25 -12.84
CA LEU A 335 -15.38 -0.08 -11.42
C LEU A 335 -16.28 0.93 -10.65
N PRO A 336 -17.20 0.46 -9.80
CA PRO A 336 -18.06 1.34 -8.99
C PRO A 336 -17.27 2.25 -8.05
N HIS A 337 -16.14 1.74 -7.54
CA HIS A 337 -15.15 2.50 -6.79
C HIS A 337 -13.86 2.54 -7.62
N PRO A 338 -13.27 3.71 -7.86
CA PRO A 338 -12.06 3.82 -8.65
C PRO A 338 -10.92 3.01 -8.03
N LEU A 339 -9.98 2.58 -8.86
CA LEU A 339 -8.84 1.78 -8.41
C LEU A 339 -7.98 2.50 -7.35
N LEU A 340 -7.91 3.83 -7.39
CA LEU A 340 -7.20 4.65 -6.40
C LEU A 340 -8.07 5.05 -5.18
N THR A 341 -9.26 4.45 -5.07
CA THR A 341 -10.34 4.73 -4.12
C THR A 341 -10.83 6.18 -4.11
N VAL A 342 -12.05 6.41 -3.59
CA VAL A 342 -12.62 7.76 -3.58
C VAL A 342 -11.94 8.59 -2.49
N GLU A 343 -11.67 7.97 -1.35
CA GLU A 343 -11.13 8.56 -0.13
C GLU A 343 -9.78 9.24 -0.37
N TYR A 344 -8.90 8.60 -1.15
CA TYR A 344 -7.54 9.07 -1.37
C TYR A 344 -7.33 9.78 -2.71
N LEU A 345 -8.34 9.86 -3.59
CA LEU A 345 -8.20 10.48 -4.92
C LEU A 345 -7.74 11.95 -4.85
N ASN A 346 -8.25 12.71 -3.88
CA ASN A 346 -7.83 14.09 -3.65
C ASN A 346 -6.37 14.16 -3.16
N ALA A 347 -5.92 13.17 -2.39
CA ALA A 347 -4.53 13.07 -1.95
C ALA A 347 -3.61 12.73 -3.14
N PHE A 348 -4.01 11.77 -4.00
CA PHE A 348 -3.27 11.47 -5.23
C PHE A 348 -3.13 12.70 -6.11
N THR A 349 -4.22 13.40 -6.41
CA THR A 349 -4.20 14.60 -7.26
C THR A 349 -3.44 15.77 -6.62
N ALA A 350 -3.32 15.81 -5.29
CA ALA A 350 -2.53 16.80 -4.57
C ALA A 350 -1.01 16.51 -4.56
N ILE A 351 -0.55 15.31 -4.98
CA ILE A 351 0.87 14.97 -5.05
C ILE A 351 1.64 16.00 -5.87
N ASP A 352 1.10 16.45 -7.00
CA ASP A 352 1.80 17.38 -7.89
C ASP A 352 2.07 18.75 -7.25
N LYS A 353 1.32 19.10 -6.19
CA LYS A 353 1.52 20.32 -5.41
C LYS A 353 2.73 20.24 -4.46
N LEU A 354 3.29 19.04 -4.25
CA LEU A 354 4.47 18.85 -3.41
C LEU A 354 5.73 19.40 -4.11
N PRO A 355 6.63 20.09 -3.36
CA PRO A 355 7.69 20.88 -3.94
C PRO A 355 8.85 20.12 -4.57
N THR A 356 9.04 18.85 -4.24
CA THR A 356 10.16 18.05 -4.75
C THR A 356 9.71 16.69 -5.24
N LYS A 357 10.38 16.14 -6.27
CA LYS A 357 10.08 14.79 -6.77
C LYS A 357 10.27 13.71 -5.69
N LYS A 358 11.24 13.89 -4.78
CA LYS A 358 11.43 13.03 -3.60
C LYS A 358 10.18 13.02 -2.71
N GLN A 359 9.62 14.18 -2.38
CA GLN A 359 8.36 14.27 -1.62
C GLN A 359 7.17 13.71 -2.40
N GLN A 360 7.10 13.93 -3.72
CA GLN A 360 6.07 13.31 -4.56
C GLN A 360 6.10 11.78 -4.45
N LEU A 361 7.29 11.17 -4.51
CA LEU A 361 7.46 9.73 -4.34
C LEU A 361 7.16 9.23 -2.94
N HIS A 362 7.59 9.96 -1.90
CA HIS A 362 7.24 9.65 -0.51
C HIS A 362 5.72 9.62 -0.32
N ALA A 363 5.02 10.66 -0.77
CA ALA A 363 3.56 10.70 -0.69
C ALA A 363 2.91 9.58 -1.50
N LEU A 364 3.40 9.30 -2.70
CA LEU A 364 2.88 8.22 -3.55
C LEU A 364 3.06 6.84 -2.90
N ASN A 365 4.21 6.57 -2.28
CA ASN A 365 4.46 5.32 -1.54
C ASN A 365 3.47 5.17 -0.38
N LEU A 366 3.30 6.21 0.44
CA LEU A 366 2.35 6.19 1.56
C LEU A 366 0.91 5.96 1.08
N LEU A 367 0.49 6.60 -0.01
CA LEU A 367 -0.86 6.43 -0.56
C LEU A 367 -1.08 5.02 -1.12
N VAL A 368 -0.09 4.43 -1.80
CA VAL A 368 -0.16 3.03 -2.25
C VAL A 368 -0.29 2.07 -1.06
N LEU A 369 0.39 2.34 0.06
CA LEU A 369 0.29 1.55 1.28
C LEU A 369 -1.09 1.64 1.96
N LEU A 370 -1.81 2.75 1.78
CA LEU A 370 -3.16 2.97 2.30
C LEU A 370 -4.28 2.34 1.46
N LEU A 371 -4.01 2.03 0.18
CA LEU A 371 -5.00 1.41 -0.69
C LEU A 371 -5.51 0.07 -0.10
N PRO A 372 -6.81 -0.23 -0.23
CA PRO A 372 -7.37 -1.56 0.07
C PRO A 372 -6.62 -2.65 -0.70
N GLU A 373 -6.49 -3.83 -0.10
CA GLU A 373 -5.68 -4.93 -0.64
C GLU A 373 -6.07 -5.27 -2.10
N ALA A 374 -7.37 -5.42 -2.36
CA ALA A 374 -7.92 -5.68 -3.69
C ALA A 374 -7.49 -4.64 -4.73
N SER A 375 -7.66 -3.36 -4.41
CA SER A 375 -7.30 -2.25 -5.30
C SER A 375 -5.80 -2.16 -5.52
N ARG A 376 -5.02 -2.36 -4.45
CA ARG A 376 -3.56 -2.26 -4.46
C ARG A 376 -2.91 -3.37 -5.28
N ASP A 377 -3.37 -4.61 -5.13
CA ASP A 377 -2.83 -5.75 -5.87
C ASP A 377 -3.24 -5.68 -7.36
N THR A 378 -4.48 -5.23 -7.62
CA THR A 378 -4.97 -4.96 -8.99
C THR A 378 -4.16 -3.83 -9.66
N LEU A 379 -3.88 -2.73 -8.93
CA LEU A 379 -3.03 -1.65 -9.41
C LEU A 379 -1.61 -2.13 -9.71
N LYS A 380 -1.04 -2.98 -8.84
CA LYS A 380 0.29 -3.54 -9.04
C LYS A 380 0.38 -4.34 -10.34
N ALA A 381 -0.54 -5.28 -10.56
CA ALA A 381 -0.59 -6.08 -11.78
C ALA A 381 -0.73 -5.19 -13.03
N LEU A 382 -1.52 -4.12 -12.93
CA LEU A 382 -1.73 -3.18 -14.02
C LEU A 382 -0.47 -2.38 -14.37
N VAL A 383 0.26 -1.85 -13.38
CA VAL A 383 1.50 -1.08 -13.63
C VAL A 383 2.67 -1.97 -14.06
N GLU A 384 2.72 -3.22 -13.60
CA GLU A 384 3.67 -4.24 -14.08
C GLU A 384 3.40 -4.63 -15.54
N PHE A 385 2.12 -4.73 -15.93
CA PHE A 385 1.73 -4.88 -17.33
C PHE A 385 2.15 -3.67 -18.18
N PHE A 386 1.90 -2.45 -17.71
CA PHE A 386 2.34 -1.25 -18.43
C PHE A 386 3.84 -1.20 -18.63
N GLN A 387 4.64 -1.60 -17.64
CA GLN A 387 6.08 -1.68 -17.78
C GLN A 387 6.48 -2.67 -18.88
N ARG A 388 5.85 -3.84 -18.96
CA ARG A 388 6.11 -4.81 -20.04
C ARG A 388 5.76 -4.28 -21.43
N VAL A 389 4.67 -3.51 -21.56
CA VAL A 389 4.35 -2.79 -22.80
C VAL A 389 5.47 -1.80 -23.15
N ILE A 390 5.96 -1.04 -22.18
CA ILE A 390 7.02 -0.05 -22.39
C ILE A 390 8.37 -0.71 -22.72
N ASP A 391 8.66 -1.88 -22.16
CA ASP A 391 9.88 -2.63 -22.48
C ASP A 391 9.93 -3.03 -23.97
N HIS A 392 8.77 -3.15 -24.61
CA HIS A 392 8.61 -3.44 -26.05
C HIS A 392 8.40 -2.17 -26.91
N GLN A 393 8.65 -0.97 -26.37
CA GLN A 393 8.43 0.32 -27.06
C GLN A 393 9.14 0.46 -28.41
N ALA A 394 10.22 -0.31 -28.64
CA ALA A 394 10.92 -0.33 -29.92
C ALA A 394 10.02 -0.80 -31.08
N GLU A 395 9.10 -1.73 -30.81
CA GLU A 395 8.19 -2.32 -31.78
C GLU A 395 6.82 -1.65 -31.71
N ASN A 396 6.19 -1.64 -30.53
CA ASN A 396 4.83 -1.13 -30.36
C ASN A 396 4.71 0.41 -30.35
N LYS A 397 5.83 1.14 -30.26
CA LYS A 397 5.92 2.62 -30.23
C LYS A 397 5.25 3.28 -29.02
N MET A 398 5.01 2.53 -27.94
CA MET A 398 4.38 3.01 -26.71
C MET A 398 5.43 3.31 -25.65
N THR A 399 5.82 4.59 -25.55
CA THR A 399 6.75 5.04 -24.51
C THR A 399 6.07 5.19 -23.15
N LEU A 400 6.88 5.33 -22.09
CA LEU A 400 6.39 5.61 -20.74
C LEU A 400 5.44 6.82 -20.71
N ASN A 401 5.77 7.88 -21.43
CA ASN A 401 4.90 9.05 -21.54
C ASN A 401 3.56 8.70 -22.20
N ASN A 402 3.59 8.04 -23.37
CA ASN A 402 2.39 7.67 -24.12
C ASN A 402 1.43 6.84 -23.26
N VAL A 403 1.94 5.78 -22.61
CA VAL A 403 1.13 4.91 -21.75
C VAL A 403 0.54 5.69 -20.57
N SER A 404 1.31 6.57 -19.93
CA SER A 404 0.87 7.35 -18.78
C SER A 404 -0.28 8.31 -19.14
N VAL A 405 -0.15 9.01 -20.26
CA VAL A 405 -1.11 9.99 -20.77
C VAL A 405 -2.43 9.30 -21.16
N ILE A 406 -2.37 8.13 -21.80
CA ILE A 406 -3.57 7.37 -22.22
C ILE A 406 -4.28 6.71 -21.00
N MET A 407 -3.51 6.22 -20.03
CA MET A 407 -4.09 5.51 -18.88
C MET A 407 -4.59 6.42 -17.77
N ALA A 408 -4.07 7.65 -17.66
CA ALA A 408 -4.53 8.63 -16.67
C ALA A 408 -6.06 8.85 -16.64
N PRO A 409 -6.76 9.13 -17.77
CA PRO A 409 -8.20 9.32 -17.72
C PRO A 409 -8.94 8.02 -17.36
N ASN A 410 -8.40 6.84 -17.69
CA ASN A 410 -9.02 5.56 -17.33
C ASN A 410 -8.88 5.22 -15.82
N ILE A 411 -7.81 5.69 -15.16
CA ILE A 411 -7.55 5.44 -13.73
C ILE A 411 -8.21 6.50 -12.83
N PHE A 412 -8.18 7.78 -13.24
CA PHE A 412 -8.65 8.89 -12.41
C PHE A 412 -10.09 9.32 -12.71
N MET A 413 -10.54 9.23 -13.96
CA MET A 413 -11.81 9.81 -14.40
C MET A 413 -12.93 8.77 -14.47
N PHE A 414 -13.29 8.20 -13.30
CA PHE A 414 -14.40 7.26 -13.17
C PHE A 414 -15.78 7.95 -13.28
N LYS A 415 -16.83 7.19 -13.60
CA LYS A 415 -18.18 7.70 -13.93
C LYS A 415 -18.73 8.71 -12.90
N GLY A 416 -18.59 8.45 -11.60
CA GLY A 416 -19.08 9.33 -10.53
C GLY A 416 -18.25 10.61 -10.27
N PHE A 417 -17.00 10.64 -10.74
CA PHE A 417 -16.11 11.81 -10.62
C PHE A 417 -16.21 12.73 -11.83
N ARG A 418 -16.28 12.17 -13.04
CA ARG A 418 -16.47 12.94 -14.27
C ARG A 418 -17.70 13.84 -14.21
N SER A 419 -18.83 13.33 -13.68
CA SER A 419 -20.08 14.11 -13.59
C SER A 419 -20.00 15.35 -12.70
N LYS A 420 -18.97 15.45 -11.83
CA LYS A 420 -18.81 16.54 -10.85
C LYS A 420 -17.79 17.61 -11.25
N ILE A 421 -17.02 17.38 -12.30
CA ILE A 421 -15.86 18.20 -12.65
C ILE A 421 -16.19 18.97 -13.92
N THR A 422 -15.85 20.26 -13.93
CA THR A 422 -15.99 21.06 -15.15
C THR A 422 -14.86 20.76 -16.13
N GLU A 423 -15.09 20.94 -17.43
CA GLU A 423 -14.04 20.76 -18.46
C GLU A 423 -12.75 21.53 -18.12
N GLN A 424 -12.89 22.74 -17.56
CA GLN A 424 -11.76 23.56 -17.12
C GLN A 424 -10.97 22.92 -15.96
N GLN A 425 -11.65 22.28 -15.02
CA GLN A 425 -11.00 21.55 -13.94
C GLN A 425 -10.32 20.28 -14.46
N GLU A 426 -10.96 19.52 -15.36
CA GLU A 426 -10.34 18.35 -16.01
C GLU A 426 -9.06 18.75 -16.76
N TYR A 427 -9.10 19.86 -17.50
CA TYR A 427 -7.93 20.41 -18.18
C TYR A 427 -6.79 20.75 -17.20
N SER A 428 -7.12 21.35 -16.06
CA SER A 428 -6.11 21.71 -15.05
C SER A 428 -5.48 20.48 -14.37
N MET A 429 -6.19 19.36 -14.33
CA MET A 429 -5.76 18.14 -13.65
C MET A 429 -5.03 17.15 -14.57
N ALA A 430 -5.27 17.21 -15.88
CA ALA A 430 -4.81 16.21 -16.85
C ALA A 430 -3.29 15.95 -16.82
N ALA A 431 -2.47 17.01 -16.81
CA ALA A 431 -1.01 16.86 -16.75
C ALA A 431 -0.55 16.25 -15.42
N GLY A 432 -1.18 16.65 -14.31
CA GLY A 432 -0.88 16.14 -12.97
C GLY A 432 -1.21 14.66 -12.83
N THR A 433 -2.39 14.22 -13.28
CA THR A 433 -2.80 12.81 -13.24
C THR A 433 -1.93 11.94 -14.14
N ALA A 434 -1.59 12.41 -15.35
CA ALA A 434 -0.63 11.74 -16.23
C ALA A 434 0.75 11.60 -15.58
N ASN A 435 1.24 12.66 -14.93
CA ASN A 435 2.51 12.58 -14.21
C ASN A 435 2.45 11.57 -13.04
N ILE A 436 1.33 11.46 -12.32
CA ILE A 436 1.19 10.45 -11.25
C ILE A 436 1.24 9.03 -11.82
N VAL A 437 0.53 8.74 -12.90
CA VAL A 437 0.61 7.43 -13.58
C VAL A 437 2.04 7.14 -14.03
N ARG A 438 2.73 8.15 -14.55
CA ARG A 438 4.15 8.03 -14.93
C ARG A 438 5.05 7.65 -13.76
N LEU A 439 4.86 8.27 -12.60
CA LEU A 439 5.60 7.93 -11.37
C LEU A 439 5.25 6.53 -10.86
N LEU A 440 3.97 6.13 -10.92
CA LEU A 440 3.50 4.80 -10.53
C LEU A 440 4.21 3.71 -11.34
N ILE A 441 4.29 3.87 -12.67
CA ILE A 441 4.96 2.90 -13.55
C ILE A 441 6.47 2.89 -13.30
N ARG A 442 7.12 4.07 -13.30
CA ARG A 442 8.58 4.19 -13.22
C ARG A 442 9.16 3.67 -11.90
N TYR A 443 8.47 3.89 -10.78
CA TYR A 443 8.98 3.61 -9.44
C TYR A 443 8.23 2.50 -8.71
N GLN A 444 7.47 1.66 -9.41
CA GLN A 444 6.66 0.58 -8.83
C GLN A 444 7.41 -0.28 -7.78
N ASN A 445 8.69 -0.59 -8.00
CA ASN A 445 9.51 -1.37 -7.06
C ASN A 445 9.70 -0.68 -5.70
N LEU A 446 9.71 0.65 -5.68
CA LEU A 446 9.86 1.45 -4.46
C LEU A 446 8.51 1.66 -3.77
N LEU A 447 7.45 1.83 -4.54
CA LEU A 447 6.13 2.24 -4.04
C LEU A 447 5.41 1.15 -3.23
N TRP A 448 5.71 -0.14 -3.46
CA TRP A 448 5.17 -1.27 -2.69
C TRP A 448 6.09 -1.73 -1.55
N THR A 449 7.05 -0.90 -1.15
CA THR A 449 7.95 -1.17 -0.03
C THR A 449 7.51 -0.39 1.21
N ILE A 450 7.56 -1.04 2.38
CA ILE A 450 7.26 -0.42 3.68
C ILE A 450 8.51 0.33 4.15
N PRO A 451 8.44 1.65 4.40
CA PRO A 451 9.58 2.41 4.89
C PRO A 451 10.11 1.87 6.23
N LYS A 452 11.43 1.90 6.42
CA LYS A 452 12.09 1.35 7.61
C LYS A 452 11.68 2.07 8.89
N PHE A 453 11.46 3.38 8.86
CA PHE A 453 10.97 4.11 10.04
C PHE A 453 9.59 3.60 10.51
N ILE A 454 8.68 3.27 9.58
CA ILE A 454 7.38 2.67 9.90
C ILE A 454 7.59 1.29 10.54
N MET A 455 8.48 0.47 9.98
CA MET A 455 8.86 -0.83 10.56
C MET A 455 9.38 -0.70 11.99
N ASN A 456 10.23 0.29 12.25
CA ASN A 456 10.77 0.55 13.58
C ASN A 456 9.67 0.96 14.57
N GLN A 457 8.72 1.80 14.14
CA GLN A 457 7.56 2.17 14.96
C GLN A 457 6.66 0.96 15.28
N VAL A 458 6.41 0.07 14.31
CA VAL A 458 5.68 -1.20 14.56
C VAL A 458 6.41 -2.05 15.59
N ARG A 459 7.74 -2.19 15.47
CA ARG A 459 8.55 -2.95 16.43
C ARG A 459 8.47 -2.36 17.84
N GLN A 460 8.52 -1.04 17.96
CA GLN A 460 8.38 -0.35 19.25
C GLN A 460 6.99 -0.60 19.87
N GLN A 461 5.91 -0.50 19.08
CA GLN A 461 4.55 -0.79 19.57
C GLN A 461 4.41 -2.24 20.02
N ASN A 462 4.96 -3.20 19.29
CA ASN A 462 4.94 -4.61 19.69
C ASN A 462 5.70 -4.84 21.00
N MET A 463 6.84 -4.18 21.18
CA MET A 463 7.63 -4.27 22.40
C MET A 463 6.89 -3.70 23.61
N GLU A 464 6.22 -2.56 23.47
CA GLU A 464 5.45 -1.96 24.55
C GLU A 464 4.24 -2.84 24.92
N ASN A 465 3.52 -3.37 23.93
CA ASN A 465 2.41 -4.29 24.17
C ASN A 465 2.88 -5.57 24.87
N GLN A 466 4.07 -6.09 24.54
CA GLN A 466 4.65 -7.25 25.22
C GLN A 466 5.08 -6.93 26.66
N ARG A 467 5.68 -5.76 26.90
CA ARG A 467 6.03 -5.29 28.25
C ARG A 467 4.78 -5.18 29.13
N LYS A 468 3.68 -4.62 28.60
CA LYS A 468 2.38 -4.54 29.30
C LYS A 468 1.86 -5.94 29.66
N ALA A 469 1.77 -6.83 28.68
CA ALA A 469 1.32 -8.20 28.90
C ALA A 469 2.16 -8.96 29.95
N ASN A 470 3.47 -8.70 29.98
CA ASN A 470 4.36 -9.28 30.98
C ASN A 470 4.13 -8.70 32.39
N LYS A 471 3.93 -7.38 32.51
CA LYS A 471 3.56 -6.72 33.78
C LYS A 471 2.24 -7.28 34.31
N GLU A 472 1.21 -7.40 33.48
CA GLU A 472 -0.08 -7.97 33.88
C GLU A 472 0.04 -9.43 34.31
N ARG A 473 0.81 -10.26 33.59
CA ARG A 473 1.08 -11.63 34.00
C ARG A 473 1.80 -11.69 35.35
N ALA A 474 2.73 -10.78 35.61
CA ALA A 474 3.42 -10.69 36.90
C ALA A 474 2.46 -10.28 38.02
N VAL A 475 1.59 -9.29 37.79
CA VAL A 475 0.55 -8.87 38.75
C VAL A 475 -0.43 -10.01 39.02
N ARG A 476 -0.93 -10.71 37.99
CA ARG A 476 -1.81 -11.88 38.16
C ARG A 476 -1.11 -13.00 38.94
N LYS A 477 0.18 -13.25 38.69
CA LYS A 477 0.97 -14.21 39.48
C LYS A 477 1.10 -13.78 40.94
N LEU A 478 1.35 -12.50 41.21
CA LEU A 478 1.41 -11.94 42.57
C LEU A 478 0.06 -12.09 43.29
N LEU A 479 -1.05 -11.73 42.63
CA LEU A 479 -2.41 -11.89 43.17
C LEU A 479 -2.75 -13.36 43.45
N LYS A 480 -2.29 -14.28 42.59
CA LYS A 480 -2.46 -15.73 42.80
C LYS A 480 -1.61 -16.25 43.97
N MET A 481 -0.40 -15.72 44.16
CA MET A 481 0.45 -16.05 45.32
C MET A 481 -0.12 -15.50 46.63
N MET A 482 -0.80 -14.35 46.59
CA MET A 482 -1.52 -13.80 47.76
C MET A 482 -2.75 -14.62 48.17
N THR A 483 -3.28 -15.47 47.28
CA THR A 483 -4.48 -16.29 47.50
C THR A 483 -4.19 -17.78 47.70
N THR A 484 -2.96 -18.24 47.47
CA THR A 484 -2.55 -19.63 47.71
C THR A 484 -1.12 -19.72 48.25
N GLU A 485 -0.94 -20.34 49.42
CA GLU A 485 0.37 -20.64 50.00
C GLU A 485 1.02 -21.85 49.30
N LYS A 486 1.87 -21.61 48.29
CA LYS A 486 3.06 -22.44 47.97
C LYS A 486 3.85 -21.90 46.76
N PRO A 487 5.20 -21.85 46.82
CA PRO A 487 6.00 -21.44 45.67
C PRO A 487 6.39 -22.65 44.80
N PRO A 488 6.51 -22.50 43.46
CA PRO A 488 7.28 -23.41 42.64
C PRO A 488 8.70 -22.85 42.40
N GLU A 489 9.69 -23.75 42.42
CA GLU A 489 11.06 -23.51 41.99
C GLU A 489 11.11 -23.13 40.50
N ARG A 490 11.96 -22.14 40.18
CA ARG A 490 12.30 -21.77 38.80
C ARG A 490 13.68 -22.31 38.47
N THR A 491 13.78 -23.10 37.40
CA THR A 491 15.02 -23.29 36.66
C THR A 491 14.98 -22.39 35.43
N ILE A 492 16.00 -21.54 35.29
CA ILE A 492 16.26 -20.74 34.09
C ILE A 492 17.45 -21.41 33.40
N PRO A 493 17.32 -21.94 32.18
CA PRO A 493 18.48 -22.11 31.32
C PRO A 493 18.66 -20.79 30.55
N GLU A 494 19.58 -19.95 31.05
CA GLU A 494 20.25 -18.97 30.20
C GLU A 494 21.32 -19.72 29.40
N GLU A 495 20.96 -20.21 28.21
CA GLU A 495 21.97 -20.60 27.23
C GLU A 495 22.24 -19.42 26.31
N SER A 496 23.34 -18.73 26.60
CA SER A 496 23.97 -17.78 25.70
C SER A 496 24.55 -18.54 24.50
N SER A 497 23.74 -18.80 23.48
CA SER A 497 24.25 -19.22 22.17
C SER A 497 24.87 -18.02 21.44
N GLN A 498 25.98 -17.49 21.98
CA GLN A 498 26.86 -16.54 21.31
C GLN A 498 27.52 -17.26 20.13
N GLY A 499 26.91 -17.18 18.95
CA GLY A 499 27.53 -17.58 17.68
C GLY A 499 26.66 -18.44 16.77
N PHE A 500 25.55 -19.01 17.23
CA PHE A 500 24.67 -19.85 16.40
C PHE A 500 23.21 -19.47 16.56
N ILE A 501 22.45 -19.52 15.46
CA ILE A 501 20.99 -19.50 15.47
C ILE A 501 20.41 -20.88 15.17
N ARG A 502 19.24 -21.14 15.74
CA ARG A 502 18.43 -22.31 15.40
C ARG A 502 17.33 -21.89 14.44
N VAL A 503 17.31 -22.52 13.27
CA VAL A 503 16.32 -22.31 12.22
C VAL A 503 15.41 -23.54 12.15
N HIS A 504 14.10 -23.31 12.17
CA HIS A 504 13.07 -24.34 12.23
C HIS A 504 12.34 -24.47 10.90
N ALA A 505 12.13 -25.69 10.42
CA ALA A 505 11.33 -25.95 9.21
C ALA A 505 10.16 -26.90 9.55
N PRO A 506 9.08 -26.41 10.17
CA PRO A 506 8.01 -27.27 10.71
C PRO A 506 7.18 -27.97 9.63
N GLN A 507 7.15 -27.44 8.41
CA GLN A 507 6.46 -28.05 7.26
C GLN A 507 7.27 -29.20 6.61
N PHE A 508 8.55 -29.30 6.97
CA PHE A 508 9.46 -30.38 6.57
C PHE A 508 9.52 -31.42 7.70
N PRO A 509 10.00 -32.65 7.46
CA PRO A 509 10.16 -33.67 8.50
C PRO A 509 11.11 -33.19 9.63
N LYS A 510 10.53 -32.43 10.56
CA LYS A 510 11.10 -31.80 11.76
C LYS A 510 12.61 -31.51 11.71
N VAL A 511 13.05 -30.76 10.70
CA VAL A 511 14.44 -30.31 10.56
C VAL A 511 14.63 -29.03 11.36
N SER A 512 15.49 -29.07 12.38
CA SER A 512 16.05 -27.89 13.01
C SER A 512 17.53 -27.78 12.65
N MET A 513 17.92 -26.69 11.99
CA MET A 513 19.29 -26.45 11.56
C MET A 513 19.95 -25.42 12.47
N ALA A 514 21.16 -25.73 12.96
CA ALA A 514 22.00 -24.73 13.61
C ALA A 514 22.87 -24.04 12.56
N VAL A 515 22.85 -22.71 12.52
CA VAL A 515 23.61 -21.90 11.56
C VAL A 515 24.53 -20.97 12.33
N GLU A 516 25.83 -21.02 12.01
CA GLU A 516 26.82 -20.09 12.57
C GLU A 516 26.57 -18.68 12.06
N LEU A 517 26.56 -17.70 12.97
CA LEU A 517 26.36 -16.30 12.70
C LEU A 517 27.69 -15.63 12.31
N THR A 518 27.82 -15.32 11.02
CA THR A 518 28.92 -14.51 10.49
C THR A 518 28.42 -13.10 10.14
N GLU A 519 29.35 -12.14 9.99
CA GLU A 519 29.02 -10.75 9.61
C GLU A 519 28.37 -10.65 8.22
N ASP A 520 28.68 -11.60 7.35
CA ASP A 520 28.25 -11.68 5.96
C ASP A 520 27.08 -12.64 5.73
N LEU A 521 26.58 -13.33 6.77
CA LEU A 521 25.51 -14.30 6.64
C LEU A 521 24.20 -13.61 6.24
N GLN A 522 23.72 -13.89 5.02
CA GLN A 522 22.43 -13.41 4.55
C GLN A 522 21.32 -14.46 4.69
N ALA A 523 20.06 -14.00 4.71
CA ALA A 523 18.89 -14.87 4.73
C ALA A 523 18.89 -15.86 3.56
N SER A 524 19.34 -15.42 2.38
CA SER A 524 19.44 -16.27 1.19
C SER A 524 20.47 -17.40 1.33
N ASP A 525 21.53 -17.21 2.13
CA ASP A 525 22.53 -18.24 2.43
C ASP A 525 21.96 -19.30 3.37
N VAL A 526 21.14 -18.89 4.35
CA VAL A 526 20.43 -19.81 5.25
C VAL A 526 19.56 -20.77 4.45
N LEU A 527 18.78 -20.26 3.50
CA LEU A 527 17.94 -21.09 2.61
C LEU A 527 18.78 -22.03 1.74
N THR A 528 19.91 -21.54 1.22
CA THR A 528 20.82 -22.36 0.39
C THR A 528 21.45 -23.50 1.20
N ARG A 529 21.83 -23.24 2.46
CA ARG A 529 22.35 -24.25 3.39
C ARG A 529 21.29 -25.30 3.73
N PHE A 530 20.04 -24.87 3.95
CA PHE A 530 18.91 -25.77 4.22
C PHE A 530 18.70 -26.77 3.07
N LEU A 531 18.59 -26.27 1.84
CA LEU A 531 18.41 -27.11 0.63
C LEU A 531 19.58 -28.06 0.38
N SER A 532 20.79 -27.67 0.78
CA SER A 532 21.99 -28.50 0.63
C SER A 532 22.02 -29.66 1.65
N GLN A 533 21.44 -29.48 2.83
CA GLN A 533 21.35 -30.52 3.86
C GLN A 533 20.32 -31.60 3.53
N ASP A 534 19.17 -31.21 2.96
CA ASP A 534 18.14 -32.17 2.51
C ASP A 534 18.67 -33.11 1.40
N ARG A 535 19.61 -32.64 0.57
CA ARG A 535 20.26 -33.46 -0.46
C ARG A 535 21.30 -34.44 0.10
N CYS A 536 21.75 -34.27 1.34
CA CYS A 536 22.90 -34.95 1.93
C CYS A 536 22.55 -35.89 3.10
N THR A 537 21.35 -36.50 3.11
CA THR A 537 21.04 -37.59 4.06
C THR A 537 21.31 -38.97 3.44
N PRO A 538 22.55 -39.51 3.48
CA PRO A 538 22.76 -40.92 3.22
C PRO A 538 22.28 -41.71 4.45
N THR A 539 21.40 -42.67 4.22
CA THR A 539 21.04 -43.70 5.19
C THR A 539 22.28 -44.51 5.56
N HIS A 540 23.01 -44.08 6.59
CA HIS A 540 24.10 -44.87 7.17
C HIS A 540 23.51 -45.99 8.05
N THR A 541 22.97 -47.03 7.43
CA THR A 541 22.82 -48.32 8.12
C THR A 541 24.12 -49.09 7.97
N ARG A 542 24.92 -49.11 9.04
CA ARG A 542 26.04 -50.05 9.18
C ARG A 542 25.45 -51.47 9.20
N LEU A 543 25.66 -52.25 8.14
CA LEU A 543 25.51 -53.70 8.19
C LEU A 543 26.88 -54.37 8.10
N SER A 544 27.25 -54.99 9.21
CA SER A 544 28.36 -55.92 9.34
C SER A 544 28.05 -57.23 8.61
N HIS A 545 29.04 -57.69 7.84
CA HIS A 545 29.35 -59.08 7.49
C HIS A 545 28.37 -59.94 6.63
N ALA A 546 28.91 -60.26 5.44
CA ALA A 546 28.97 -61.58 4.78
C ALA A 546 27.68 -62.25 4.28
N PHE A 547 27.50 -62.35 2.96
CA PHE A 547 27.70 -63.56 2.16
C PHE A 547 27.47 -63.27 0.66
N THR A 548 27.88 -64.22 -0.17
CA THR A 548 28.27 -64.14 -1.58
C THR A 548 27.14 -64.07 -2.63
N SER A 549 27.50 -63.51 -3.78
CA SER A 549 27.08 -63.89 -5.15
C SER A 549 25.75 -63.37 -5.72
N SER A 550 25.92 -62.76 -6.92
CA SER A 550 25.01 -62.66 -8.05
C SER A 550 24.32 -61.31 -8.29
N VAL A 551 24.36 -60.98 -9.57
CA VAL A 551 24.09 -59.71 -10.24
C VAL A 551 22.60 -59.53 -10.46
N ALA A 552 22.20 -58.25 -10.52
CA ALA A 552 20.98 -57.71 -11.10
C ALA A 552 19.66 -57.91 -10.32
N ASP A 553 18.85 -56.85 -10.39
CA ASP A 553 17.47 -56.74 -9.94
C ASP A 553 17.21 -56.54 -8.45
N PHE A 554 17.15 -55.28 -8.02
CA PHE A 554 16.11 -54.78 -7.08
C PHE A 554 16.14 -53.23 -7.02
N PHE A 555 16.04 -52.57 -8.17
CA PHE A 555 15.56 -51.18 -8.21
C PHE A 555 14.03 -51.23 -8.29
N THR A 556 13.35 -51.34 -7.16
CA THR A 556 11.95 -50.94 -7.10
C THR A 556 11.48 -50.67 -5.66
N PHE A 557 10.83 -49.51 -5.51
CA PHE A 557 9.94 -49.10 -4.42
C PHE A 557 10.55 -48.61 -3.09
N CYS A 558 11.03 -47.36 -3.11
CA CYS A 558 10.78 -46.43 -1.99
C CYS A 558 9.66 -45.45 -2.41
N PRO A 559 8.46 -45.50 -1.82
CA PRO A 559 7.41 -44.52 -2.06
C PRO A 559 7.51 -43.42 -1.00
N LEU A 560 8.52 -42.55 -1.11
CA LEU A 560 8.47 -41.21 -0.53
C LEU A 560 8.89 -40.26 -1.64
N ARG A 561 7.89 -39.64 -2.29
CA ARG A 561 8.11 -38.45 -3.09
C ARG A 561 8.82 -37.44 -2.18
N SER A 562 10.14 -37.31 -2.31
CA SER A 562 10.79 -36.04 -2.01
C SER A 562 10.09 -35.03 -2.91
N LEU A 563 9.28 -34.15 -2.32
CA LEU A 563 8.83 -32.96 -3.01
C LEU A 563 10.13 -32.24 -3.42
N GLU A 564 10.43 -32.16 -4.72
CA GLU A 564 11.52 -31.31 -5.20
C GLU A 564 11.12 -29.85 -4.97
N VAL A 565 11.29 -29.37 -3.73
CA VAL A 565 11.02 -27.98 -3.37
C VAL A 565 12.14 -27.13 -3.98
N LYS A 566 11.79 -26.17 -4.83
CA LYS A 566 12.76 -25.24 -5.40
C LYS A 566 13.05 -24.15 -4.37
N ARG A 567 14.23 -23.53 -4.49
CA ARG A 567 14.61 -22.38 -3.65
C ARG A 567 13.61 -21.22 -3.75
N GLU A 568 13.03 -21.05 -4.92
CA GLU A 568 12.05 -20.00 -5.22
C GLU A 568 10.74 -20.18 -4.44
N ASP A 569 10.46 -21.41 -3.99
CA ASP A 569 9.27 -21.77 -3.22
C ASP A 569 9.54 -21.71 -1.71
N LEU A 570 10.68 -21.17 -1.26
CA LEU A 570 11.05 -21.13 0.16
C LEU A 570 11.36 -19.72 0.62
N SER A 571 10.82 -19.37 1.77
CA SER A 571 11.06 -18.10 2.43
C SER A 571 11.47 -18.30 3.89
N LEU A 572 12.40 -17.45 4.34
CA LEU A 572 12.82 -17.40 5.74
C LEU A 572 12.01 -16.33 6.47
N TYR A 573 11.48 -16.68 7.64
CA TYR A 573 10.65 -15.81 8.46
C TYR A 573 11.32 -15.50 9.79
N GLU A 574 11.21 -14.26 10.20
CA GLU A 574 11.41 -13.79 11.57
C GLU A 574 10.06 -13.80 12.29
N THR A 575 9.93 -14.58 13.36
CA THR A 575 8.68 -14.71 14.12
C THR A 575 8.88 -14.43 15.59
N GLY A 576 7.98 -13.66 16.21
CA GLY A 576 8.03 -13.36 17.64
C GLY A 576 9.01 -12.24 18.03
N GLY A 577 9.13 -12.04 19.34
CA GLY A 577 9.85 -10.89 19.90
C GLY A 577 9.14 -9.57 19.62
N ASN A 578 9.83 -8.63 18.94
CA ASN A 578 9.27 -7.32 18.61
C ASN A 578 8.58 -7.25 17.23
N ILE A 579 8.42 -8.36 16.53
CA ILE A 579 7.56 -8.49 15.35
C ILE A 579 6.68 -9.73 15.51
N LYS A 580 5.48 -9.78 14.92
CA LYS A 580 4.71 -11.02 14.97
C LYS A 580 5.27 -12.02 13.98
N GLU A 581 5.31 -11.63 12.73
CA GLU A 581 5.86 -12.43 11.63
C GLU A 581 6.26 -11.52 10.48
N ARG A 582 7.46 -11.74 9.94
CA ARG A 582 8.01 -11.06 8.77
C ARG A 582 8.75 -12.06 7.88
N CYS A 583 8.38 -12.12 6.61
CA CYS A 583 9.16 -12.73 5.53
C CYS A 583 10.40 -11.88 5.25
N LEU A 584 11.57 -12.52 5.22
CA LEU A 584 12.85 -11.84 5.06
C LEU A 584 13.23 -11.73 3.59
N ASP A 585 13.68 -10.53 3.22
CA ASP A 585 14.36 -10.31 1.96
C ASP A 585 15.69 -11.10 1.93
N GLY A 586 16.06 -11.61 0.76
CA GLY A 586 17.22 -12.48 0.60
C GLY A 586 18.53 -11.80 0.98
N GLU A 587 18.62 -10.48 0.78
CA GLU A 587 19.80 -9.65 1.12
C GLU A 587 19.89 -9.29 2.62
N THR A 588 18.96 -9.77 3.47
CA THR A 588 18.94 -9.45 4.91
C THR A 588 20.11 -10.09 5.63
N TYR A 589 20.94 -9.29 6.30
CA TYR A 589 22.02 -9.78 7.16
C TYR A 589 21.46 -10.26 8.49
N MET A 590 21.68 -11.54 8.80
CA MET A 590 21.08 -12.20 9.96
C MET A 590 21.59 -11.60 11.28
N LYS A 591 22.88 -11.23 11.33
CA LYS A 591 23.49 -10.67 12.55
C LYS A 591 22.87 -9.33 12.96
N ASP A 592 22.73 -8.40 12.02
CA ASP A 592 22.09 -7.10 12.26
C ASP A 592 20.62 -7.28 12.67
N LEU A 593 19.91 -8.22 12.05
CA LEU A 593 18.51 -8.49 12.38
C LEU A 593 18.33 -9.09 13.78
N ILE A 594 19.21 -10.00 14.20
CA ILE A 594 19.19 -10.56 15.57
C ILE A 594 19.44 -9.49 16.62
N GLN A 595 20.34 -8.54 16.35
CA GLN A 595 20.54 -7.41 17.26
C GLN A 595 19.28 -6.56 17.39
N LEU A 596 18.53 -6.40 16.29
CA LEU A 596 17.26 -5.68 16.28
C LEU A 596 16.12 -6.45 16.96
N ASN A 597 16.10 -7.78 16.88
CA ASN A 597 15.10 -8.64 17.52
C ASN A 597 15.72 -9.90 18.16
N PRO A 598 16.29 -9.78 19.37
CA PRO A 598 17.06 -10.86 19.98
C PRO A 598 16.21 -12.04 20.47
N THR A 599 14.88 -11.88 20.50
CA THR A 599 13.93 -12.92 20.95
C THR A 599 13.14 -13.52 19.80
N ALA A 600 13.57 -13.27 18.56
CA ALA A 600 12.98 -13.86 17.36
C ALA A 600 13.27 -15.36 17.25
N GLU A 601 12.29 -16.10 16.76
CA GLU A 601 12.44 -17.44 16.22
C GLU A 601 12.58 -17.35 14.68
N TRP A 602 13.39 -18.23 14.11
CA TRP A 602 13.69 -18.26 12.67
C TRP A 602 13.02 -19.47 12.03
N VAL A 603 12.11 -19.24 11.07
CA VAL A 603 11.26 -20.29 10.52
C VAL A 603 11.33 -20.32 8.99
N ILE A 604 11.60 -21.47 8.39
CA ILE A 604 11.50 -21.68 6.94
C ILE A 604 10.09 -22.18 6.62
N LYS A 605 9.45 -21.55 5.64
CA LYS A 605 8.13 -21.94 5.13
C LYS A 605 8.13 -21.97 3.61
N VAL A 606 7.18 -22.73 3.06
CA VAL A 606 6.81 -22.73 1.64
C VAL A 606 5.88 -21.56 1.36
#